data_AF-A0A497N2V0-F1
#
_entry.id   AF-A0A497N2V0-F1
#
_cell.length_a   1.000
_cell.length_b   1.000
_cell.length_c   1.000
_cell.angle_alpha   90.00
_cell.angle_beta   90.00
_cell.angle_gamma   90.00
#
_symmetry.space_group_name_H-M   'P 1'
#
loop_
_entity.id
_entity.type
_entity.pdbx_description
1 polymer ?
#
loop_
_entity_poly.entity_id
_entity_poly.type
_entity_poly.pdbx_seq_one_letter_code
_entity_poly.pdbx_strand_id
1 'polypeptide(L)'
;MTAEKPYYLRPPWDVLFKITKLENVNPWSIDLAYLLMSLLEEMYKAGIDFRLAGTAVYSSGLLYLKKAELLLKLEEPPQKRKEKAEFYLPPPI
;
A
#
# COMPACT_ATOMS: atom_id res chain seq x y z
N MET A 1 -13.42 -24.55 -19.09
CA MET A 1 -14.18 -23.38 -18.62
C MET A 1 -13.22 -22.52 -17.82
N THR A 2 -12.80 -21.37 -18.33
CA THR A 2 -11.94 -20.45 -17.57
C THR A 2 -12.78 -19.87 -16.42
N ALA A 3 -12.53 -20.29 -15.19
CA ALA A 3 -13.23 -19.77 -14.02
C ALA A 3 -13.00 -18.26 -13.95
N GLU A 4 -14.09 -17.49 -14.03
CA GLU A 4 -14.03 -16.05 -13.93
C GLU A 4 -13.46 -15.65 -12.57
N LYS A 5 -12.65 -14.61 -12.54
CA LYS A 5 -11.96 -14.19 -11.32
C LYS A 5 -13.00 -13.74 -10.27
N PRO A 6 -12.88 -14.14 -9.00
CA PRO A 6 -13.78 -13.70 -7.94
C PRO A 6 -13.90 -12.17 -7.88
N TYR A 7 -15.07 -11.65 -7.52
CA TYR A 7 -15.36 -10.21 -7.49
C TYR A 7 -14.33 -9.42 -6.70
N TYR A 8 -13.99 -9.85 -5.49
CA TYR A 8 -13.02 -9.20 -4.60
C TYR A 8 -11.57 -9.20 -5.12
N LEU A 9 -11.25 -9.98 -6.17
CA LEU A 9 -9.94 -9.99 -6.84
C LEU A 9 -9.93 -9.19 -8.15
N ARG A 10 -11.03 -8.52 -8.48
CA ARG A 10 -11.15 -7.58 -9.60
C ARG A 10 -10.98 -6.13 -9.09
N PRO A 11 -10.52 -5.20 -9.94
CA PRO A 11 -10.54 -3.79 -9.59
C PRO A 11 -11.97 -3.33 -9.25
N PRO A 12 -12.15 -2.43 -8.27
CA PRO A 12 -11.09 -1.71 -7.55
C PRO A 12 -10.59 -2.43 -6.28
N TRP A 13 -11.23 -3.53 -5.86
CA TRP A 13 -10.97 -4.17 -4.56
C TRP A 13 -9.70 -5.00 -4.48
N ASP A 14 -9.12 -5.37 -5.61
CA ASP A 14 -7.98 -6.30 -5.64
C ASP A 14 -6.73 -5.79 -4.89
N VAL A 15 -6.64 -4.48 -4.62
CA VAL A 15 -5.64 -3.86 -3.76
C VAL A 15 -5.76 -4.27 -2.28
N LEU A 16 -6.97 -4.56 -1.79
CA LEU A 16 -7.22 -5.00 -0.40
C LEU A 16 -6.82 -6.47 -0.17
N PHE A 17 -6.71 -7.26 -1.24
CA PHE A 17 -6.45 -8.70 -1.17
C PHE A 17 -5.07 -9.11 -1.70
N LYS A 18 -4.30 -8.15 -2.21
CA LYS A 18 -2.92 -8.37 -2.68
C LYS A 18 -1.96 -7.49 -1.90
N ILE A 19 -1.45 -8.03 -0.80
CA ILE A 19 -0.50 -7.34 0.09
C ILE A 19 0.73 -6.82 -0.68
N THR A 20 1.24 -7.59 -1.65
CA THR A 20 2.36 -7.18 -2.53
C THR A 20 2.05 -5.94 -3.38
N LYS A 21 0.78 -5.68 -3.70
CA LYS A 21 0.39 -4.42 -4.34
C LYS A 21 0.42 -3.27 -3.35
N LEU A 22 0.04 -3.50 -2.09
CA LEU A 22 0.02 -2.47 -1.05
C LEU A 22 1.42 -1.93 -0.76
N GLU A 23 2.46 -2.77 -0.89
CA GLU A 23 3.87 -2.36 -0.75
C GLU A 23 4.31 -1.38 -1.85
N ASN A 24 3.84 -1.56 -3.08
CA ASN A 24 4.28 -0.79 -4.25
C ASN A 24 3.39 0.41 -4.60
N VAL A 25 2.20 0.50 -4.00
CA VAL A 25 1.26 1.61 -4.23
C VAL A 25 1.53 2.76 -3.26
N ASN A 26 1.35 4.00 -3.73
CA ASN A 26 1.33 5.19 -2.89
C ASN A 26 0.12 5.10 -1.94
N PRO A 27 0.31 5.00 -0.61
CA PRO A 27 -0.81 4.81 0.30
C PRO A 27 -1.79 6.00 0.32
N TRP A 28 -1.34 7.19 -0.08
CA TRP A 28 -2.18 8.39 -0.15
C TRP A 28 -3.12 8.42 -1.36
N SER A 29 -2.84 7.63 -2.42
CA SER A 29 -3.71 7.56 -3.59
C SER A 29 -4.86 6.56 -3.44
N ILE A 30 -4.96 5.88 -2.29
CA ILE A 30 -5.99 4.88 -2.02
C ILE A 30 -7.12 5.52 -1.23
N ASP A 31 -8.30 5.61 -1.85
CA ASP A 31 -9.55 5.91 -1.16
C ASP A 31 -10.09 4.65 -0.47
N LEU A 32 -9.63 4.43 0.77
CA LEU A 32 -9.98 3.25 1.53
C LEU A 32 -11.47 3.20 1.90
N ALA A 33 -12.09 4.35 2.18
CA ALA A 33 -13.50 4.42 2.55
C ALA A 33 -14.38 3.96 1.39
N TYR A 34 -14.11 4.48 0.19
CA TYR A 34 -14.78 4.05 -1.03
C TYR A 34 -14.61 2.55 -1.30
N LEU A 35 -13.38 2.04 -1.17
CA LEU A 35 -13.09 0.62 -1.40
C LEU A 35 -13.83 -0.30 -0.43
N LEU A 36 -13.85 0.05 0.86
CA LEU A 36 -14.52 -0.77 1.88
C LEU A 36 -16.04 -0.72 1.73
N MET A 37 -16.63 0.46 1.49
CA MET A 37 -18.07 0.59 1.28
C MET A 37 -18.54 -0.17 0.04
N SER A 38 -17.87 0.03 -1.11
CA SER A 38 -18.23 -0.67 -2.34
C SER A 38 -18.03 -2.19 -2.24
N LEU A 39 -17.00 -2.64 -1.50
CA LEU A 39 -16.79 -4.07 -1.25
C LEU A 39 -17.94 -4.64 -0.41
N LEU A 40 -18.33 -3.93 0.65
CA LEU A 40 -19.41 -4.34 1.54
C LEU A 40 -20.75 -4.42 0.81
N GLU A 41 -21.05 -3.46 -0.08
CA GLU A 41 -22.23 -3.50 -0.95
C GLU A 41 -22.28 -4.77 -1.81
N GLU A 42 -21.16 -5.17 -2.42
CA GLU A 42 -21.11 -6.43 -3.18
C GLU A 42 -21.20 -7.66 -2.28
N MET A 43 -20.61 -7.62 -1.08
CA MET A 43 -20.76 -8.70 -0.10
C MET A 43 -22.22 -8.89 0.34
N TYR A 44 -23.01 -7.82 0.45
CA TYR A 44 -24.44 -7.94 0.74
C TYR A 44 -25.22 -8.63 -0.39
N LYS A 45 -24.79 -8.47 -1.65
CA LYS A 45 -25.42 -9.12 -2.81
C LYS A 45 -25.01 -10.59 -2.96
N ALA A 46 -23.72 -10.88 -2.76
CA ALA A 46 -23.15 -12.21 -2.97
C ALA A 46 -23.23 -13.12 -1.74
N GLY A 47 -23.51 -12.55 -0.57
CA GLY A 47 -23.37 -13.21 0.73
C GLY A 47 -22.05 -12.83 1.41
N ILE A 48 -22.13 -12.51 2.70
CA ILE A 48 -20.98 -12.04 3.47
C ILE A 48 -20.05 -13.23 3.79
N ASP A 49 -18.85 -13.21 3.20
CA ASP A 49 -17.74 -14.04 3.67
C ASP A 49 -16.90 -13.26 4.69
N PHE A 50 -17.05 -13.61 5.97
CA PHE A 50 -16.33 -12.98 7.07
C PHE A 50 -14.80 -13.12 6.96
N ARG A 51 -14.29 -14.14 6.25
CA ARG A 51 -12.83 -14.29 6.01
C ARG A 51 -12.33 -13.21 5.05
N LEU A 52 -13.13 -12.88 4.04
CA LEU A 52 -12.84 -11.76 3.13
C LEU A 52 -12.92 -10.43 3.86
N ALA A 53 -13.96 -10.24 4.71
CA ALA A 53 -14.06 -9.05 5.56
C ALA A 53 -12.84 -8.89 6.46
N GLY A 54 -12.42 -9.96 7.14
CA GLY A 54 -11.22 -9.96 7.99
C GLY A 54 -9.95 -9.59 7.23
N THR A 55 -9.80 -10.08 6.00
CA THR A 55 -8.67 -9.72 5.13
C THR A 55 -8.69 -8.25 4.71
N ALA A 56 -9.87 -7.72 4.37
CA ALA A 56 -10.05 -6.30 4.06
C ALA A 56 -9.75 -5.39 5.28
N VAL A 57 -10.15 -5.81 6.49
CA VAL A 57 -9.81 -5.10 7.74
C VAL A 57 -8.31 -5.16 8.02
N TYR A 58 -7.68 -6.32 7.86
CA TYR A 58 -6.23 -6.46 8.07
C TYR A 58 -5.42 -5.58 7.10
N SER A 59 -5.74 -5.63 5.80
CA SER A 59 -5.07 -4.78 4.80
C SER A 59 -5.30 -3.29 5.04
N SER A 60 -6.47 -2.90 5.55
CA SER A 60 -6.75 -1.53 5.99
C SER A 60 -5.80 -1.09 7.10
N GLY A 61 -5.57 -1.96 8.10
CA GLY A 61 -4.59 -1.70 9.17
C GLY A 61 -3.18 -1.51 8.64
N LEU A 62 -2.73 -2.37 7.72
CA LEU A 62 -1.42 -2.23 7.07
C LEU A 62 -1.30 -0.92 6.26
N LEU A 63 -2.38 -0.51 5.58
CA LEU A 63 -2.40 0.74 4.84
C LEU A 63 -2.22 1.94 5.77
N TYR A 64 -2.93 1.96 6.90
CA TYR A 64 -2.77 3.02 7.90
C TYR A 64 -1.40 3.02 8.56
N LEU A 65 -0.83 1.85 8.86
CA LEU A 65 0.53 1.74 9.37
C LEU A 65 1.52 2.37 8.39
N LYS A 66 1.44 2.03 7.10
CA LYS A 66 2.30 2.61 6.06
C LYS A 66 2.16 4.13 5.96
N LYS A 67 0.93 4.66 6.11
CA LYS A 67 0.70 6.11 6.16
C LYS A 67 1.42 6.74 7.35
N ALA A 68 1.29 6.15 8.54
CA ALA A 68 1.97 6.62 9.74
C ALA A 68 3.49 6.58 9.60
N GLU A 69 4.06 5.48 9.10
CA GLU A 69 5.50 5.34 8.86
C GLU A 69 6.05 6.40 7.90
N LEU A 70 5.30 6.74 6.84
CA LEU A 70 5.70 7.79 5.91
C LEU A 70 5.63 9.18 6.55
N LEU A 71 4.64 9.44 7.40
CA LEU A 71 4.57 10.70 8.16
C LEU A 71 5.77 10.83 9.10
N LEU A 72 6.13 9.77 9.83
CA LEU A 72 7.29 9.78 10.71
C LEU A 72 8.60 10.05 9.94
N LYS A 73 8.78 9.44 8.76
CA LYS A 73 9.96 9.68 7.92
C LYS A 73 10.08 11.12 7.41
N LEU A 74 8.97 11.85 7.28
CA LEU A 74 8.97 13.26 6.88
C LEU A 74 9.41 14.17 8.03
N GLU A 75 9.24 13.75 9.27
CA GLU A 75 9.71 14.49 10.46
C GLU A 75 11.22 14.30 10.70
N GLU A 76 11.83 13.27 10.12
CA GLU A 76 13.27 13.07 10.22
C GLU A 76 14.02 14.26 9.61
N PRO A 77 14.98 14.87 10.34
CA PRO A 77 15.75 15.97 9.80
C PRO A 77 16.44 15.52 8.51
N PRO A 78 16.45 16.36 7.45
CA PRO A 78 17.04 15.98 6.18
C PRO A 78 18.47 15.52 6.43
N GLN A 79 18.79 14.29 5.99
CA GLN A 79 20.12 13.74 6.16
C GLN A 79 21.13 14.75 5.59
N LYS A 80 22.09 15.17 6.43
CA LYS A 80 23.20 16.03 6.00
C LYS A 80 23.76 15.41 4.74
N ARG A 81 23.69 16.14 3.61
CA ARG A 81 24.31 15.70 2.35
C ARG A 81 25.72 15.26 2.70
N LYS A 82 26.04 13.98 2.47
CA LYS A 82 27.43 13.53 2.51
C LYS A 82 28.14 14.40 1.49
N GLU A 83 28.93 15.36 1.95
CA GLU A 83 29.84 16.10 1.09
C GLU A 83 30.61 15.02 0.32
N LYS A 84 30.55 15.07 -1.02
CA LYS A 84 31.40 14.20 -1.84
C LYS A 84 32.80 14.50 -1.35
N ALA A 85 33.44 13.52 -0.70
CA ALA A 85 34.84 13.64 -0.34
C ALA A 85 35.57 14.00 -1.64
N GLU A 86 36.08 15.23 -1.72
CA GLU A 86 36.96 15.64 -2.80
C GLU A 86 38.17 14.72 -2.70
N PHE A 87 38.19 13.69 -3.55
CA PHE A 87 39.31 12.77 -3.64
C PHE A 87 40.47 13.55 -4.25
N TYR A 88 41.33 14.10 -3.40
CA TYR A 88 42.52 14.83 -3.81
C TYR A 88 43.44 13.87 -4.57
N LEU A 89 43.51 14.03 -5.88
CA LEU A 89 44.51 13.38 -6.73
C LEU A 89 45.76 14.27 -6.73
N PRO A 90 46.87 13.86 -6.10
CA PRO A 90 48.12 14.61 -6.21
C PRO A 90 48.62 14.62 -7.66
N PRO A 91 49.32 15.68 -8.08
CA PRO A 91 49.88 15.77 -9.43
C PRO A 91 50.89 14.63 -9.67
N PRO A 92 50.95 14.06 -10.89
CA PRO A 92 51.89 12.99 -11.22
C PRO A 92 53.34 13.48 -11.16
N ILE A 93 54.22 12.61 -10.65
CA ILE A 93 55.67 12.80 -10.49
C ILE A 93 56.39 12.35 -11.77
#